data_AF-A0A1A3SMC1-F1
#
_entry.id   AF-A0A1A3SMC1-F1
#
_cell.length_a   1.000
_cell.length_b   1.000
_cell.length_c   1.000
_cell.angle_alpha   90.00
_cell.angle_beta   90.00
_cell.angle_gamma   90.00
#
_symmetry.space_group_name_H-M   'P 1'
#
loop_
_entity.id
_entity.type
_entity.pdbx_description
1 polymer ?
#
loop_
_entity_poly.entity_id
_entity_poly.type
_entity_poly.pdbx_seq_one_letter_code
_entity_poly.pdbx_strand_id
1 'polypeptide(L)'
;MTSTDIIGSRRIEAELHWHASPLARAMATCAGVVLVAALIGARWQLIAFAAPLLGVLCSIAWQRSVPTVYVHAEPALQRCFEGEQTQLTVWATAEPADVDVAVADSSPPGATTSTVARIG
;
A
#
# COMPACT_ATOMS: atom_id res chain seq x y z
N MET A 1 17.37 37.74 -2.42
CA MET A 1 17.81 36.38 -2.81
C MET A 1 17.82 35.56 -1.54
N THR A 2 16.63 35.06 -1.18
CA THR A 2 16.29 34.66 0.19
C THR A 2 16.62 33.18 0.36
N SER A 3 17.71 32.91 1.08
CA SER A 3 18.23 31.58 1.39
C SER A 3 17.46 30.95 2.56
N THR A 4 16.15 30.77 2.42
CA THR A 4 15.26 30.18 3.44
C THR A 4 14.28 29.14 2.90
N ASP A 5 14.53 28.60 1.70
CA ASP A 5 13.61 27.66 1.02
C ASP A 5 14.16 26.21 0.94
N ILE A 6 15.34 25.93 1.51
CA ILE A 6 16.00 24.60 1.43
C ILE A 6 15.74 23.72 2.66
N ILE A 7 15.17 24.27 3.74
CA ILE A 7 14.68 23.51 4.91
C ILE A 7 13.15 23.41 4.83
N GLY A 8 12.62 23.11 3.64
CA GLY A 8 11.21 22.83 3.46
C GLY A 8 10.91 21.37 3.77
N SER A 9 9.70 21.06 4.23
CA SER A 9 9.18 19.70 4.19
C SER A 9 8.76 19.38 2.75
N ARG A 10 9.11 18.21 2.24
CA ARG A 10 8.68 17.74 0.91
C ARG A 10 7.51 16.79 1.07
N ARG A 11 6.41 17.05 0.36
CA ARG A 11 5.27 16.13 0.22
C ARG A 11 5.15 15.67 -1.23
N ILE A 12 4.97 14.36 -1.42
CA ILE A 12 4.78 13.76 -2.74
C ILE A 12 3.65 12.73 -2.64
N GLU A 13 2.81 12.65 -3.65
CA GLU A 13 1.86 11.56 -3.81
C GLU A 13 2.58 10.30 -4.30
N ALA A 14 2.41 9.18 -3.61
CA ALA A 14 3.03 7.92 -3.98
C ALA A 14 2.24 7.26 -5.13
N GLU A 15 2.96 6.77 -6.14
CA GLU A 15 2.35 5.92 -7.16
C GLU A 15 1.93 4.58 -6.52
N LEU A 16 0.62 4.37 -6.43
CA LEU A 16 0.07 3.17 -5.82
C LEU A 16 0.15 2.00 -6.81
N HIS A 17 1.12 1.11 -6.62
CA HIS A 17 1.13 -0.18 -7.29
C HIS A 17 0.27 -1.18 -6.52
N TRP A 18 -0.85 -1.57 -7.13
CA TRP A 18 -1.78 -2.50 -6.50
C TRP A 18 -1.15 -3.89 -6.37
N HIS A 19 -1.11 -4.41 -5.16
CA HIS A 19 -0.87 -5.82 -4.89
C HIS A 19 -2.08 -6.43 -4.18
N ALA A 20 -2.56 -7.56 -4.67
CA ALA A 20 -3.61 -8.32 -3.99
C ALA A 20 -3.10 -8.80 -2.64
N SER A 21 -3.89 -8.66 -1.57
CA SER A 21 -3.50 -9.26 -0.29
C SER A 21 -3.41 -10.79 -0.43
N PRO A 22 -2.48 -11.46 0.27
CA PRO A 22 -2.36 -12.92 0.20
C PRO A 22 -3.67 -13.63 0.54
N LEU A 23 -4.44 -13.09 1.50
CA LEU A 23 -5.74 -13.59 1.90
C LEU A 23 -6.77 -13.47 0.77
N ALA A 24 -6.87 -12.31 0.11
CA ALA A 24 -7.80 -12.12 -1.00
C ALA A 24 -7.48 -13.08 -2.15
N ARG A 25 -6.19 -13.29 -2.45
CA ARG A 25 -5.76 -14.25 -3.46
C ARG A 25 -6.13 -15.69 -3.09
N ALA A 26 -5.96 -16.08 -1.83
CA ALA A 26 -6.38 -17.38 -1.33
C ALA A 26 -7.90 -17.57 -1.49
N MET A 27 -8.71 -16.59 -1.07
CA MET A 27 -10.18 -16.66 -1.21
C MET A 27 -10.62 -16.74 -2.68
N ALA A 28 -9.99 -15.96 -3.56
CA ALA A 28 -10.27 -16.00 -4.99
C ALA A 28 -9.92 -17.37 -5.60
N THR A 29 -8.79 -17.97 -5.23
CA THR A 29 -8.41 -19.31 -5.71
C THR A 29 -9.35 -20.38 -5.20
N CYS A 30 -9.73 -20.38 -3.92
CA CYS A 30 -10.72 -21.29 -3.36
C CYS A 30 -12.08 -21.17 -4.06
N ALA A 31 -12.59 -19.94 -4.25
CA ALA A 31 -13.84 -19.70 -4.95
C ALA A 31 -13.80 -20.20 -6.40
N GLY A 32 -12.69 -19.97 -7.11
CA GLY A 32 -12.47 -20.48 -8.46
C GLY A 32 -12.48 -22.01 -8.52
N VAL A 33 -11.82 -22.70 -7.59
CA VAL A 33 -11.81 -24.17 -7.53
C VAL A 33 -13.21 -24.73 -7.29
N VAL A 34 -13.98 -24.16 -6.36
CA VAL A 34 -15.37 -24.56 -6.09
C VAL A 34 -16.23 -24.39 -7.33
N LEU A 35 -16.06 -23.29 -8.07
CA LEU A 35 -16.82 -23.00 -9.28
C LEU A 35 -16.49 -23.97 -10.41
N VAL A 36 -15.21 -24.30 -10.62
CA VAL A 36 -14.78 -25.31 -11.60
C VAL A 36 -15.34 -26.69 -11.26
N ALA A 37 -15.27 -27.11 -9.99
CA ALA A 37 -15.84 -28.38 -9.53
C ALA A 37 -17.36 -28.44 -9.74
N ALA A 38 -18.07 -27.32 -9.51
CA ALA A 38 -19.51 -27.21 -9.73
C ALA A 38 -19.89 -27.34 -11.20
N LEU A 39 -19.12 -26.72 -12.11
CA LEU A 39 -19.33 -26.82 -13.56
C LEU A 39 -19.09 -28.26 -14.06
N ILE A 40 -18.01 -28.92 -13.63
CA ILE A 40 -17.70 -30.30 -14.00
C ILE A 40 -18.77 -31.27 -13.49
N GLY A 41 -19.32 -31.02 -12.30
CA GLY A 41 -20.37 -31.85 -11.70
C GLY A 41 -21.77 -31.65 -12.28
N ALA A 42 -21.99 -30.71 -13.19
CA ALA A 42 -23.28 -30.38 -13.84
C ALA A 42 -24.48 -30.25 -12.87
N ARG A 43 -24.22 -29.90 -11.60
CA ARG A 43 -25.23 -29.74 -10.55
C ARG A 43 -25.61 -28.27 -10.44
N TRP A 44 -26.71 -27.88 -11.07
CA TRP A 44 -27.29 -26.53 -11.02
C TRP A 44 -27.50 -25.99 -9.59
N GLN A 45 -27.69 -26.88 -8.62
CA GLN A 45 -27.80 -26.55 -7.19
C GLN A 45 -26.52 -25.89 -6.62
N LEU A 46 -25.35 -26.17 -7.18
CA LEU A 46 -24.08 -25.61 -6.70
C LEU A 46 -23.88 -24.16 -7.14
N ILE A 47 -24.51 -23.73 -8.23
CA ILE A 47 -24.49 -22.33 -8.68
C ILE A 47 -25.17 -21.42 -7.65
N ALA A 48 -26.25 -21.89 -7.00
CA ALA A 48 -26.91 -21.17 -5.91
C ALA A 48 -26.00 -20.98 -4.67
N PHE A 49 -25.03 -21.86 -4.46
CA PHE A 49 -24.03 -21.74 -3.38
C PHE A 49 -22.82 -20.90 -3.77
N ALA A 50 -22.44 -20.87 -5.05
CA ALA A 50 -21.33 -20.06 -5.54
C ALA A 50 -21.72 -18.57 -5.69
N ALA A 51 -22.99 -18.28 -5.99
CA ALA A 51 -23.47 -16.91 -6.20
C ALA A 51 -23.25 -15.97 -5.00
N PRO A 52 -23.48 -16.36 -3.73
CA PRO A 52 -23.14 -15.53 -2.58
C PRO A 52 -21.64 -15.24 -2.45
N LEU A 53 -20.77 -16.23 -2.70
CA LEU A 53 -19.31 -16.04 -2.64
C LEU A 53 -18.82 -15.08 -3.73
N LEU A 54 -19.36 -15.19 -4.94
CA LEU A 54 -19.10 -14.26 -6.03
C LEU A 54 -19.64 -12.85 -5.73
N GLY A 55 -20.83 -12.77 -5.13
CA GLY A 55 -21.42 -11.53 -4.67
C GLY A 55 -20.57 -10.81 -3.64
N VAL A 56 -20.05 -11.55 -2.65
CA VAL A 56 -19.13 -10.99 -1.64
C VAL A 56 -17.82 -10.52 -2.27
N LEU A 57 -17.20 -11.32 -3.15
CA LEU A 57 -15.98 -10.92 -3.85
C LEU A 57 -16.18 -9.67 -4.72
N CYS A 58 -17.28 -9.64 -5.48
CA CYS A 58 -17.64 -8.49 -6.32
C CYS A 58 -17.91 -7.25 -5.46
N SER A 59 -18.60 -7.42 -4.33
CA SER A 59 -18.89 -6.33 -3.38
C SER A 59 -17.61 -5.76 -2.78
N ILE A 60 -16.67 -6.61 -2.33
CA ILE A 60 -15.38 -6.17 -1.77
C ILE A 60 -14.54 -5.44 -2.83
N ALA A 61 -14.51 -5.96 -4.07
CA ALA A 61 -13.76 -5.33 -5.16
C ALA A 61 -14.33 -3.94 -5.51
N TRP A 62 -15.65 -3.77 -5.44
CA TRP A 62 -16.32 -2.51 -5.73
C TRP A 62 -16.27 -1.51 -4.57
N GLN A 63 -16.24 -1.99 -3.33
CA GLN A 63 -16.15 -1.15 -2.13
C GLN A 63 -14.75 -0.59 -1.88
N ARG A 64 -13.72 -1.18 -2.48
CA ARG A 64 -12.33 -0.79 -2.24
C ARG A 64 -12.00 0.50 -3.00
N SER A 65 -12.36 1.64 -2.42
CA SER A 65 -11.83 2.95 -2.82
C SER A 65 -10.31 2.91 -2.73
N VAL A 66 -9.63 3.33 -3.80
CA VAL A 66 -8.17 3.40 -3.84
C VAL A 66 -7.74 4.57 -2.95
N PRO A 67 -6.99 4.33 -1.86
CA PRO A 67 -6.56 5.42 -1.00
C PRO A 67 -5.42 6.20 -1.65
N THR A 68 -5.41 7.51 -1.46
CA THR A 68 -4.28 8.35 -1.86
C THR A 68 -3.26 8.37 -0.73
N VAL A 69 -2.02 7.98 -1.02
CA VAL A 69 -0.94 7.97 -0.03
C VAL A 69 0.03 9.11 -0.33
N TYR A 70 0.35 9.89 0.70
CA TYR A 70 1.33 10.96 0.62
C TYR A 70 2.54 10.61 1.48
N VAL A 71 3.73 10.74 0.90
CA VAL A 71 5.01 10.59 1.59
C VAL A 71 5.56 11.98 1.89
N HIS A 72 5.98 12.18 3.13
CA HIS A 72 6.57 13.40 3.63
C HIS A 72 8.01 13.15 4.06
N ALA A 73 8.89 14.10 3.77
CA ALA A 73 10.29 14.03 4.18
C ALA A 73 10.77 15.39 4.69
N GLU A 74 11.54 15.36 5.79
CA GLU A 74 12.17 16.53 6.37
C GLU A 74 13.61 16.21 6.84
N PRO A 75 14.63 16.93 6.34
CA PRO A 75 14.56 18.01 5.34
C PRO A 75 14.25 17.50 3.92
N ALA A 76 13.64 18.34 3.07
CA ALA A 76 13.30 18.00 1.68
C ALA A 76 14.51 17.56 0.83
N LEU A 77 15.68 18.14 1.12
CA LEU A 77 16.93 17.85 0.43
C LEU A 77 18.08 18.15 1.39
N GLN A 78 18.92 17.15 1.66
CA GLN A 78 20.17 17.32 2.38
C GLN A 78 21.33 16.99 1.44
N ARG A 79 22.35 17.87 1.38
CA ARG A 79 23.63 17.49 0.79
C ARG A 79 24.40 16.67 1.81
N CYS A 80 24.67 15.41 1.50
CA CYS A 80 25.54 14.57 2.30
C CYS A 80 26.98 14.73 1.85
N PHE A 81 27.90 15.04 2.78
CA PHE A 81 29.34 14.92 2.54
C PHE A 81 29.83 13.51 2.86
N GLU A 82 31.00 13.15 2.32
CA GLU A 82 31.60 11.83 2.54
C GLU A 82 31.86 11.59 4.04
N GLY A 83 31.18 10.59 4.62
CA GLY A 83 31.30 10.23 6.04
C GLY A 83 30.42 11.02 7.00
N GLU A 84 29.57 11.94 6.52
CA GLU A 84 28.64 12.69 7.36
C GLU A 84 27.41 11.85 7.72
N GLN A 85 27.05 11.83 9.01
CA GLN A 85 25.77 11.27 9.46
C GLN A 85 24.68 12.34 9.32
N THR A 86 23.68 12.06 8.49
CA THR A 86 22.54 12.95 8.28
C THR A 86 21.26 12.30 8.81
N GLN A 87 20.42 13.09 9.47
CA GLN A 87 19.12 12.64 9.95
C GLN A 87 18.04 13.11 8.98
N LEU A 88 17.32 12.15 8.40
CA LEU A 88 16.15 12.39 7.56
C LEU A 88 14.94 11.74 8.22
N THR A 89 13.90 12.54 8.48
CA THR A 89 12.63 12.01 8.99
C THR A 89 11.69 11.82 7.83
N VAL A 90 11.21 10.59 7.64
CA VAL A 90 10.26 10.22 6.58
C VAL A 90 9.02 9.60 7.22
N TRP A 91 7.84 10.07 6.85
CA TRP A 91 6.56 9.49 7.27
C TRP A 91 5.57 9.49 6.10
N ALA A 92 4.50 8.71 6.22
CA ALA A 92 3.47 8.62 5.20
C ALA A 92 2.08 8.76 5.82
N THR A 93 1.16 9.36 5.07
CA THR A 93 -0.23 9.59 5.47
C THR A 93 -1.14 9.13 4.35
N ALA A 94 -2.25 8.46 4.68
CA ALA A 94 -3.24 8.03 3.69
C ALA A 94 -4.55 8.81 3.82
N GLU A 95 -5.25 8.94 2.70
CA GLU A 95 -6.61 9.44 2.63
C GLU A 95 -7.49 8.39 1.95
N PRO A 96 -8.49 7.82 2.66
CA PRO A 96 -8.90 8.10 4.05
C PRO A 96 -7.90 7.61 5.11
N ALA A 97 -7.96 8.19 6.32
CA ALA A 97 -7.01 7.93 7.42
C ALA A 97 -7.11 6.52 8.05
N ASP A 98 -8.17 5.76 7.76
CA ASP A 98 -8.36 4.38 8.25
C ASP A 98 -7.51 3.33 7.51
N VAL A 99 -6.45 3.78 6.83
CA VAL A 99 -5.58 2.93 6.02
C VAL A 99 -4.25 2.79 6.73
N ASP A 100 -3.88 1.54 7.03
CA ASP A 100 -2.57 1.25 7.61
C ASP A 100 -1.45 1.49 6.57
N VAL A 101 -0.45 2.28 6.96
CA VAL A 101 0.67 2.67 6.10
C VAL A 101 1.98 2.33 6.78
N ALA A 102 2.76 1.47 6.13
CA ALA A 102 4.11 1.13 6.54
C ALA A 102 5.13 1.79 5.61
N VAL A 103 6.16 2.40 6.18
CA VAL A 103 7.30 2.97 5.44
C VAL A 103 8.51 2.07 5.67
N ALA A 104 9.06 1.54 4.58
CA ALA A 104 10.33 0.82 4.59
C ALA A 104 11.37 1.64 3.84
N ASP A 105 12.57 1.69 4.39
CA ASP A 105 13.69 2.38 3.75
C ASP A 105 14.58 1.37 3.00
N SER A 106 14.98 1.74 1.78
CA SER A 106 15.84 0.95 0.91
C SER A 106 17.15 1.69 0.60
N SER A 107 17.62 2.51 1.54
CA SER A 107 18.82 3.32 1.40
C SER A 107 20.05 2.46 1.01
N PRO A 108 20.90 2.94 0.09
CA PRO A 108 22.09 2.21 -0.34
C PRO A 108 23.08 2.00 0.82
N PRO A 109 23.95 0.96 0.73
CA PRO A 109 24.94 0.69 1.77
C PRO A 109 25.81 1.92 2.06
N GLY A 110 25.92 2.30 3.33
CA GLY A 110 26.73 3.44 3.79
C GLY A 110 25.92 4.69 4.20
N ALA A 111 24.63 4.74 3.88
CA ALA A 111 23.72 5.76 4.42
C ALA A 111 23.02 5.21 5.68
N THR A 112 23.16 5.91 6.82
CA THR A 112 22.46 5.56 8.06
C THR A 112 21.22 6.43 8.17
N THR A 113 20.06 5.83 7.96
CA THR A 113 18.75 6.48 7.92
C THR A 113 17.91 5.95 9.06
N SER A 114 17.37 6.85 9.89
CA SER A 114 16.42 6.49 10.95
C SER A 114 15.00 6.74 10.44
N THR A 115 14.31 5.71 9.96
CA THR A 115 12.90 5.81 9.59
C THR A 115 12.04 5.91 10.84
N VAL A 116 11.32 7.03 10.99
CA VAL A 116 10.30 7.18 12.04
C VAL A 116 8.94 7.05 11.39
N ALA A 117 8.39 5.83 11.40
CA ALA A 117 7.01 5.61 10.97
C ALA A 117 6.07 6.23 12.01
N ARG A 118 5.42 7.35 11.65
CA ARG A 118 4.33 7.93 12.43
C ARG A 118 3.02 7.61 11.71
N ILE A 119 2.20 6.79 12.34
CA ILE A 119 0.82 6.50 11.92
C ILE A 119 -0.02 7.70 12.39
N GLY A 120 -0.72 8.36 11.47
CA GLY A 120 -1.62 9.48 11.74
C GLY A 120 -3.06 9.09 11.47
#